data_AF-A0A924TUY1-F1
#
_entry.id   AF-A0A924TUY1-F1
#
_cell.length_a   1.000
_cell.length_b   1.000
_cell.length_c   1.000
_cell.angle_alpha   90.00
_cell.angle_beta   90.00
_cell.angle_gamma   90.00
#
_symmetry.space_group_name_H-M   'P 1'
#
loop_
_entity.id
_entity.type
_entity.pdbx_description
1 polymer ?
#
loop_
_entity_poly.entity_id
_entity_poly.type
_entity_poly.pdbx_seq_one_letter_code
_entity_poly.pdbx_strand_id
1 'polypeptide(L)' 'FPQGRLTDHRINLTLYKLGVFMDGVLADVVSALQAAQAQDQLAALEGSLL' A
#
# COMPACT_ATOMS: atom_id res chain seq x y z
N PHE A 1 3.48 12.53 17.09
CA PHE A 1 2.46 12.28 16.03
C PHE A 1 1.13 11.89 16.67
N PRO A 2 0.23 12.86 16.95
CA PRO A 2 -0.97 12.62 17.76
C PRO A 2 -2.02 11.70 17.11
N GLN A 3 -2.09 11.67 15.77
CA GLN A 3 -3.04 10.84 15.03
C GLN A 3 -2.55 9.40 14.80
N GLY A 4 -1.25 9.13 15.02
CA GLY A 4 -0.67 7.80 14.86
C GLY A 4 -0.87 7.16 13.47
N ARG A 5 -1.08 7.97 12.43
CA ARG A 5 -1.51 7.48 11.11
C ARG A 5 -0.44 7.62 10.04
N LEU A 6 -0.37 6.61 9.18
CA LEU A 6 0.35 6.61 7.92
C LEU A 6 -0.67 6.55 6.79
N THR A 7 -0.54 7.43 5.81
CA THR A 7 -1.37 7.42 4.60
C THR A 7 -0.46 7.29 3.39
N ASP A 8 -0.70 6.29 2.55
CA ASP A 8 -0.06 6.15 1.25
C ASP A 8 -1.05 6.56 0.16
N HIS A 9 -0.75 7.66 -0.53
CA HIS A 9 -1.63 8.25 -1.53
C HIS A 9 -1.65 7.49 -2.86
N ARG A 10 -0.64 6.66 -3.16
CA ARG A 10 -0.57 5.92 -4.42
C ARG A 10 -1.68 4.90 -4.52
N ILE A 11 -2.04 4.31 -3.38
CA ILE A 11 -3.00 3.21 -3.26
C ILE A 11 -4.18 3.55 -2.34
N ASN A 12 -4.35 4.83 -2.00
CA ASN A 12 -5.36 5.34 -1.06
C ASN A 12 -5.43 4.53 0.27
N LEU A 13 -4.28 4.12 0.78
CA LEU A 13 -4.16 3.32 1.99
C LEU A 13 -4.03 4.24 3.20
N THR A 14 -4.78 3.95 4.27
CA THR A 14 -4.65 4.64 5.54
C THR A 14 -4.54 3.64 6.68
N LEU A 15 -3.51 3.77 7.51
CA LEU A 15 -3.17 2.85 8.59
C LEU A 15 -2.91 3.62 9.90
N TYR A 16 -3.53 3.19 11.00
CA TYR A 16 -3.39 3.81 12.33
C TYR A 16 -2.29 3.13 13.16
N LYS A 17 -1.13 2.90 12.56
CA LYS A 17 0.01 2.18 13.17
C LYS A 17 1.36 2.84 12.87
N LEU A 18 1.38 4.17 12.86
CA LEU A 18 2.59 4.94 12.55
C LEU A 18 3.76 4.61 13.50
N GLY A 19 3.52 4.38 14.79
CA GLY A 19 4.58 4.01 15.74
C GLY A 19 5.29 2.72 15.33
N VAL A 20 4.51 1.64 15.14
CA VAL A 20 4.99 0.32 14.67
C VAL A 20 5.76 0.43 13.35
N PHE A 21 5.27 1.26 12.44
CA PHE A 21 5.96 1.52 11.17
C PHE A 21 7.31 2.23 11.38
N MET A 22 7.36 3.24 12.24
CA MET A 22 8.59 3.98 12.58
C MET A 22 9.60 3.11 13.34
N ASP A 23 9.13 2.06 14.04
CA ASP A 23 9.97 1.04 14.68
C ASP A 23 10.53 0.01 13.67
N GLY A 24 10.26 0.18 12.37
CA GLY A 24 10.82 -0.65 11.29
C GLY A 24 9.95 -1.83 10.88
N VAL A 25 8.74 -1.97 11.43
CA VAL A 25 7.81 -3.03 11.03
C VAL A 25 7.03 -2.58 9.78
N LEU A 26 7.58 -2.87 8.61
CA LEU A 26 7.08 -2.36 7.31
C LEU A 26 6.20 -3.35 6.54
N ALA A 27 6.10 -4.60 6.99
CA ALA A 27 5.51 -5.71 6.24
C ALA A 27 4.11 -5.40 5.69
N ASP A 28 3.24 -4.79 6.51
CA ASP A 28 1.86 -4.49 6.13
C ASP A 28 1.77 -3.45 5.00
N VAL A 29 2.66 -2.46 5.00
CA VAL A 29 2.69 -1.41 3.98
C VAL A 29 3.28 -1.96 2.69
N VAL A 30 4.36 -2.73 2.79
CA VAL A 30 4.99 -3.38 1.63
C VAL A 30 4.02 -4.35 0.96
N SER A 31 3.33 -5.18 1.73
CA SER A 31 2.35 -6.13 1.19
C SER A 31 1.18 -5.43 0.50
N ALA A 32 0.69 -4.30 1.05
CA ALA A 32 -0.37 -3.54 0.42
C ALA A 32 0.07 -2.91 -0.92
N LEU A 33 1.28 -2.38 -0.98
CA LEU A 33 1.86 -1.84 -2.21
C LEU A 33 2.08 -2.92 -3.27
N GLN A 34 2.57 -4.09 -2.88
CA GLN A 34 2.75 -5.23 -3.79
C GLN A 34 1.41 -5.72 -4.34
N ALA A 35 0.37 -5.80 -3.51
CA ALA A 35 -0.96 -6.19 -3.94
C ALA A 35 -1.53 -5.19 -4.97
N ALA A 36 -1.44 -3.89 -4.70
CA ALA A 36 -1.89 -2.87 -5.63
C ALA A 36 -1.12 -2.93 -6.96
N GLN A 37 0.20 -3.10 -6.91
CA GLN A 37 1.01 -3.26 -8.13
C GLN A 37 0.60 -4.50 -8.93
N ALA A 38 0.31 -5.63 -8.27
CA ALA A 38 -0.16 -6.83 -8.95
C ALA A 38 -1.52 -6.61 -9.63
N GLN A 39 -2.42 -5.84 -9.01
CA GLN A 39 -3.70 -5.47 -9.62
C GLN A 39 -3.50 -4.59 -10.86
N ASP A 40 -2.63 -3.58 -10.79
CA ASP A 40 -2.31 -2.73 -11.94
C ASP A 40 -1.71 -3.54 -13.10
N GLN A 41 -0.83 -4.50 -12.80
CA GLN A 41 -0.25 -5.40 -13.80
C GLN A 41 -1.31 -6.29 -14.46
N LEU A 42 -2.22 -6.87 -13.67
CA LEU A 42 -3.31 -7.69 -14.20
C LEU A 42 -4.24 -6.86 -15.10
N ALA A 43 -4.62 -5.65 -14.66
CA ALA A 43 -5.45 -4.75 -15.46
C ALA A 43 -4.76 -4.35 -16.77
N ALA A 44 -3.45 -4.13 -16.76
CA ALA A 44 -2.67 -3.83 -17.97
C ALA A 44 -2.63 -5.03 -18.95
N LEU A 45 -2.51 -6.25 -18.43
CA LEU A 45 -2.56 -7.47 -19.25
C LEU A 45 -3.94 -7.68 -19.87
N GLU A 46 -5.02 -7.50 -19.10
CA GLU A 46 -6.40 -7.57 -19.59
C GLU A 46 -6.66 -6.53 -20.67
N GLY A 47 -6.22 -5.29 -20.45
CA GLY A 47 -6.34 -4.21 -21.44
C GLY A 47 -5.53 -4.44 -22.72
N SER A 48 -4.45 -5.22 -22.66
CA SER A 48 -3.65 -5.61 -23.84
C SER A 48 -4.26 -6.75 -24.65
N LEU A 49 -5.23 -7.49 -24.10
CA LEU A 49 -5.90 -8.60 -24.76
C LEU A 49 -7.19 -8.18 -25.49
N LEU A 50 -7.61 -6.92 -25.34
CA LEU A 50 -8.76 -6.29 -26.00
C LEU A 50 -8.32 -5.44 -27.19
#